data_AF-A0A2I0CVU5-F1
#
_entry.id   AF-A0A2I0CVU5-F1
#
_cell.length_a   1.000
_cell.length_b   1.000
_cell.length_c   1.000
_cell.angle_alpha   90.00
_cell.angle_beta   90.00
_cell.angle_gamma   90.00
#
_symmetry.space_group_name_H-M   'P 1'
#
loop_
_entity.id
_entity.type
_entity.pdbx_description
1 polymer ?
#
loop_
_entity_poly.entity_id
_entity_poly.type
_entity_poly.pdbx_seq_one_letter_code
_entity_poly.pdbx_strand_id
1 'polypeptide(L)'
;MKITDAAVCPYPNGDSSVRRLALEAEALGFDSLVIPDTPSATYGGVEVRRGLFIQNAGMKDVTLQVKRANEPGTVVSVRAGDAGFNRGVVGFRGVHILRGVHAAEKNAFDHVTAKMAADNRVAVDIDLSCLISARG
;
A
#
# COMPACT_ATOMS: atom_id res chain seq x y z
N MET A 1 15.44 7.85 12.34
CA MET A 1 14.16 7.21 11.96
C MET A 1 13.87 7.66 10.54
N LYS A 2 13.53 6.75 9.61
CA LYS A 2 13.06 7.16 8.27
C LYS A 2 11.53 7.29 8.31
N ILE A 3 11.00 8.39 7.78
CA ILE A 3 9.58 8.66 7.63
C ILE A 3 9.20 8.40 6.17
N THR A 4 8.28 7.47 5.94
CA THR A 4 7.89 7.01 4.61
C THR A 4 6.38 7.07 4.45
N ASP A 5 5.90 7.68 3.38
CA ASP A 5 4.49 7.54 2.97
C ASP A 5 4.35 6.36 2.01
N ALA A 6 3.55 5.37 2.39
CA ALA A 6 3.33 4.15 1.62
C ALA A 6 2.00 4.14 0.84
N ALA A 7 1.22 5.22 0.92
CA ALA A 7 -0.14 5.31 0.42
C ALA A 7 -0.29 6.29 -0.77
N VAL A 8 0.82 6.73 -1.36
CA VAL A 8 0.85 7.77 -2.39
C VAL A 8 0.28 7.28 -3.72
N CYS A 9 -0.65 8.05 -4.30
CA CYS A 9 -1.22 7.78 -5.62
C CYS A 9 -1.03 9.01 -6.52
N PRO A 10 -0.08 9.00 -7.47
CA PRO A 10 0.10 10.07 -8.44
C PRO A 10 -0.99 10.00 -9.53
N TYR A 11 -1.03 11.02 -10.37
CA TYR A 11 -1.83 11.00 -11.61
C TYR A 11 -1.57 9.71 -12.42
N PRO A 12 -2.61 9.03 -12.94
CA PRO A 12 -4.00 9.46 -13.03
C PRO A 12 -4.89 9.11 -11.82
N ASN A 13 -4.40 8.32 -10.87
CA ASN A 13 -5.20 7.92 -9.70
C ASN A 13 -5.29 9.04 -8.64
N GLY A 14 -4.31 9.93 -8.60
CA GLY A 14 -4.36 11.22 -7.90
C GLY A 14 -4.35 12.40 -8.87
N ASP A 15 -4.09 13.59 -8.34
CA ASP A 15 -4.19 14.87 -9.06
C ASP A 15 -2.82 15.54 -9.33
N SER A 16 -1.72 14.89 -8.95
CA SER A 16 -0.39 15.49 -8.98
C SER A 16 0.67 14.54 -9.54
N SER A 17 1.77 15.13 -10.02
CA SER A 17 2.93 14.39 -10.54
C SER A 17 3.79 13.85 -9.40
N VAL A 18 4.49 12.73 -9.65
CA VAL A 18 5.47 12.14 -8.71
C VAL A 18 6.49 13.17 -8.21
N ARG A 19 7.04 13.99 -9.13
CA ARG A 19 8.03 15.00 -8.78
C ARG A 19 7.46 16.06 -7.84
N ARG A 20 6.24 16.55 -8.10
CA ARG A 20 5.59 17.54 -7.24
C ARG A 20 5.31 16.94 -5.87
N LEU A 21 4.75 15.73 -5.81
CA LEU A 21 4.50 15.02 -4.55
C LEU A 21 5.77 14.85 -3.71
N ALA A 22 6.89 14.50 -4.33
CA ALA A 22 8.17 14.36 -3.63
C ALA A 22 8.70 15.68 -3.06
N LEU A 23 8.58 16.80 -3.79
CA LEU A 23 8.99 18.12 -3.29
C LEU A 23 8.11 18.59 -2.11
N GLU A 24 6.79 18.34 -2.16
CA GLU A 24 5.90 18.64 -1.04
C GLU A 24 6.21 17.73 0.16
N ALA A 25 6.51 16.46 -0.09
CA ALA A 25 6.92 15.51 0.95
C ALA A 25 8.23 15.94 1.65
N GLU A 26 9.21 16.46 0.89
CA GLU A 26 10.44 17.03 1.45
C GLU A 26 10.13 18.18 2.41
N ALA A 27 9.27 19.11 1.98
CA ALA A 27 8.86 20.26 2.79
C ALA A 27 8.12 19.85 4.07
N LEU A 28 7.46 18.70 4.06
CA LEU A 28 6.78 18.10 5.22
C LEU A 28 7.69 17.19 6.07
N GLY A 29 8.95 16.99 5.67
CA GLY A 29 9.94 16.21 6.41
C GLY A 29 9.88 14.69 6.18
N PHE A 30 9.29 14.23 5.08
CA PHE A 30 9.39 12.82 4.68
C PHE A 30 10.75 12.52 4.05
N ASP A 31 11.23 11.29 4.24
CA ASP A 31 12.48 10.81 3.63
C ASP A 31 12.25 10.04 2.33
N SER A 32 11.06 9.44 2.18
CA SER A 32 10.75 8.58 1.04
C SER A 32 9.25 8.38 0.81
N LEU A 33 8.91 7.99 -0.42
CA LEU A 33 7.56 7.66 -0.85
C LEU A 33 7.54 6.27 -1.50
N VAL A 34 6.50 5.48 -1.27
CA VAL A 34 6.22 4.28 -2.07
C VAL A 34 5.13 4.62 -3.07
N ILE A 35 5.45 4.45 -4.35
CA ILE A 35 4.54 4.82 -5.43
C ILE A 35 4.32 3.63 -6.37
N PRO A 36 3.07 3.17 -6.56
CA PRO A 36 2.74 2.12 -7.51
C PRO A 36 3.19 2.45 -8.93
N ASP A 37 3.70 1.44 -9.64
CA ASP A 37 4.02 1.49 -11.08
C ASP A 37 4.96 2.63 -11.50
N THR A 38 5.75 3.13 -10.55
CA THR A 38 6.70 4.21 -10.77
C THR A 38 8.13 3.71 -10.54
N PRO A 39 9.07 3.96 -11.49
CA PRO A 39 10.48 3.63 -11.29
C PRO A 39 11.06 4.36 -10.08
N SER A 40 12.02 3.72 -9.41
CA SER A 40 12.73 4.36 -8.30
C SER A 40 13.47 5.60 -8.79
N ALA A 41 13.38 6.69 -8.04
CA ALA A 41 13.98 7.98 -8.37
C ALA A 41 14.21 8.80 -7.10
N THR A 42 14.95 9.90 -7.19
CA THR A 42 15.09 10.86 -6.09
C THR A 42 14.74 12.25 -6.60
N TYR A 43 13.86 12.94 -5.89
CA TYR A 43 13.49 14.32 -6.18
C TYR A 43 13.50 15.07 -4.85
N GLY A 44 14.31 16.13 -4.74
CA GLY A 44 14.38 16.98 -3.53
C GLY A 44 14.49 16.16 -2.25
N GLY A 45 15.66 15.62 -1.92
CA GLY A 45 15.90 14.86 -0.68
C GLY A 45 15.12 13.53 -0.52
N VAL A 46 14.02 13.33 -1.26
CA VAL A 46 13.04 12.25 -1.06
C VAL A 46 13.29 11.12 -2.05
N GLU A 47 13.45 9.92 -1.51
CA GLU A 47 13.59 8.68 -2.27
C GLU A 47 12.20 8.15 -2.68
N VAL A 48 11.92 8.10 -3.97
CA VAL A 48 10.75 7.40 -4.52
C VAL A 48 11.12 5.93 -4.71
N ARG A 49 10.37 5.06 -4.05
CA ARG A 49 10.49 3.61 -4.11
C ARG A 49 9.35 3.02 -4.92
N ARG A 50 9.65 1.97 -5.67
CA ARG A 50 8.63 1.23 -6.42
C ARG A 50 7.63 0.55 -5.49
N GLY A 51 6.36 0.82 -5.71
CA GLY A 51 5.24 0.09 -5.14
C GLY A 51 4.57 -0.83 -6.15
N LEU A 52 3.83 -1.82 -5.63
CA LEU A 52 2.82 -2.56 -6.38
C LEU A 52 1.54 -2.53 -5.55
N PHE A 53 0.45 -2.01 -6.11
CA PHE A 53 -0.85 -2.03 -5.43
C PHE A 53 -1.86 -2.88 -6.19
N ILE A 54 -2.15 -4.06 -5.65
CA ILE A 54 -3.05 -5.04 -6.26
C ILE A 54 -4.48 -4.78 -5.77
N GLN A 55 -5.39 -4.53 -6.70
CA GLN A 55 -6.79 -4.20 -6.43
C GLN A 55 -7.73 -5.09 -7.26
N ASN A 56 -8.94 -5.35 -6.75
CA ASN A 56 -10.01 -6.07 -7.45
C ASN A 56 -9.55 -7.41 -8.07
N ALA A 57 -8.76 -8.18 -7.31
CA ALA A 57 -8.03 -9.34 -7.80
C ALA A 57 -8.31 -10.58 -6.92
N GLY A 58 -8.38 -11.77 -7.53
CA GLY A 58 -8.44 -13.02 -6.78
C GLY A 58 -7.07 -13.46 -6.26
N MET A 59 -7.02 -14.45 -5.37
CA MET A 59 -5.74 -14.96 -4.83
C MET A 59 -4.77 -15.48 -5.91
N LYS A 60 -5.30 -16.00 -7.03
CA LYS A 60 -4.49 -16.42 -8.18
C LYS A 60 -3.75 -15.23 -8.82
N ASP A 61 -4.43 -14.10 -8.96
CA ASP A 61 -3.89 -12.89 -9.54
C ASP A 61 -2.87 -12.24 -8.59
N VAL A 62 -3.16 -12.21 -7.29
CA VAL A 62 -2.20 -11.77 -6.26
C VAL A 62 -0.91 -12.58 -6.38
N THR A 63 -1.03 -13.91 -6.42
CA THR A 63 0.13 -14.81 -6.54
C THR A 63 0.94 -14.51 -7.81
N LEU A 64 0.27 -14.31 -8.94
CA LEU A 64 0.92 -14.05 -10.22
C LEU A 64 1.66 -12.71 -10.20
N GLN A 65 1.01 -11.65 -9.70
CA GLN A 65 1.58 -10.30 -9.69
C GLN A 65 2.75 -10.18 -8.71
N VAL A 66 2.64 -10.77 -7.52
CA VAL A 66 3.76 -10.80 -6.56
C VAL A 66 4.96 -11.55 -7.12
N LYS A 67 4.75 -12.68 -7.83
CA LYS A 67 5.84 -13.40 -8.50
C LYS A 67 6.45 -12.64 -9.68
N ARG A 68 5.71 -11.71 -10.29
CA ARG A 68 6.21 -10.84 -11.36
C ARG A 68 6.98 -9.65 -10.81
N ALA A 69 6.64 -9.19 -9.61
CA ALA A 69 7.39 -8.19 -8.87
C ALA A 69 8.72 -8.77 -8.36
N ASN A 70 9.65 -9.01 -9.27
CA ASN A 70 10.98 -9.56 -8.97
C ASN A 70 12.03 -8.48 -8.67
N GLU A 71 11.67 -7.20 -8.79
CA GLU A 71 12.58 -6.10 -8.48
C GLU A 71 12.78 -5.98 -6.96
N PRO A 72 14.04 -6.09 -6.47
CA PRO A 72 14.34 -5.94 -5.05
C PRO A 72 13.85 -4.59 -4.52
N GLY A 73 13.22 -4.61 -3.35
CA GLY A 73 12.72 -3.41 -2.69
C GLY A 73 11.33 -2.95 -3.13
N THR A 74 10.66 -3.67 -4.04
CA THR A 74 9.26 -3.39 -4.38
C THR A 74 8.35 -3.63 -3.18
N VAL A 75 7.64 -2.60 -2.74
CA VAL A 75 6.66 -2.71 -1.65
C VAL A 75 5.30 -3.11 -2.24
N VAL A 76 4.90 -4.34 -1.96
CA VAL A 76 3.62 -4.91 -2.39
C VAL A 76 2.52 -4.62 -1.36
N SER A 77 1.47 -3.96 -1.81
CA SER A 77 0.23 -3.74 -1.10
C SER A 77 -0.93 -4.43 -1.79
N VAL A 78 -1.91 -4.92 -1.02
CA VAL A 78 -3.12 -5.56 -1.56
C VAL A 78 -4.34 -4.93 -0.91
N ARG A 79 -5.36 -4.60 -1.71
CA ARG A 79 -6.64 -4.12 -1.20
C ARG A 79 -7.38 -5.28 -0.51
N ALA A 80 -7.92 -5.02 0.67
CA ALA A 80 -8.74 -5.95 1.42
C ALA A 80 -10.00 -6.34 0.63
N GLY A 81 -10.33 -7.63 0.69
CA GLY A 81 -11.56 -8.22 0.17
C GLY A 81 -12.37 -8.83 1.30
N ASP A 82 -12.95 -10.01 1.07
CA ASP A 82 -13.65 -10.78 2.11
C ASP A 82 -12.70 -11.40 3.15
N ALA A 83 -13.27 -11.94 4.24
CA ALA A 83 -12.49 -12.51 5.35
C ALA A 83 -11.58 -13.68 4.93
N GLY A 84 -12.03 -14.54 4.01
CA GLY A 84 -11.24 -15.68 3.53
C GLY A 84 -10.07 -15.22 2.66
N PHE A 85 -10.34 -14.29 1.76
CA PHE A 85 -9.34 -13.64 0.93
C PHE A 85 -8.29 -12.92 1.78
N ASN A 86 -8.70 -12.11 2.77
CA ASN A 86 -7.79 -11.36 3.63
C ASN A 86 -6.85 -12.29 4.40
N ARG A 87 -7.35 -13.40 4.96
CA ARG A 87 -6.51 -14.43 5.61
C ARG A 87 -5.51 -15.06 4.65
N GLY A 88 -5.92 -15.31 3.41
CA GLY A 88 -5.04 -15.80 2.35
C GLY A 88 -3.93 -14.81 2.00
N VAL A 89 -4.28 -13.53 1.86
CA VAL A 89 -3.35 -12.43 1.55
C VAL A 89 -2.33 -12.24 2.67
N VAL A 90 -2.76 -12.14 3.93
CA VAL A 90 -1.83 -11.93 5.06
C VAL A 90 -0.90 -13.12 5.30
N GLY A 91 -1.31 -14.33 4.90
CA GLY A 91 -0.47 -15.52 4.94
C GLY A 91 0.46 -15.69 3.73
N PHE A 92 0.33 -14.85 2.70
CA PHE A 92 1.08 -15.00 1.46
C PHE A 92 2.42 -14.26 1.51
N ARG A 93 3.52 -15.01 1.38
CA ARG A 93 4.88 -14.45 1.38
C ARG A 93 5.07 -13.49 0.19
N GLY A 94 5.47 -12.27 0.51
CA GLY A 94 5.72 -11.20 -0.47
C GLY A 94 4.67 -10.10 -0.48
N VAL A 95 3.57 -10.26 0.26
CA VAL A 95 2.68 -9.15 0.60
C VAL A 95 3.24 -8.41 1.82
N HIS A 96 3.24 -7.08 1.77
CA HIS A 96 3.79 -6.24 2.85
C HIS A 96 2.70 -5.44 3.56
N ILE A 97 1.66 -5.01 2.85
CA ILE A 97 0.60 -4.16 3.40
C ILE A 97 -0.78 -4.62 2.93
N LEU A 98 -1.70 -4.84 3.87
CA LEU A 98 -3.13 -4.98 3.60
C LEU A 98 -3.79 -3.60 3.72
N ARG A 99 -4.42 -3.13 2.64
CA ARG A 99 -4.99 -1.76 2.54
C ARG A 99 -6.51 -1.76 2.41
N GLY A 100 -7.14 -0.66 2.83
CA GLY A 100 -8.58 -0.45 2.59
C GLY A 100 -9.51 -1.29 3.46
N VAL A 101 -9.06 -1.71 4.66
CA VAL A 101 -9.89 -2.48 5.61
C VAL A 101 -11.19 -1.75 5.97
N HIS A 102 -11.16 -0.41 6.04
CA HIS A 102 -12.33 0.42 6.33
C HIS A 102 -13.44 0.33 5.28
N ALA A 103 -13.10 -0.02 4.04
CA ALA A 103 -14.04 -0.14 2.93
C ALA A 103 -14.43 -1.59 2.62
N ALA A 104 -13.85 -2.55 3.34
CA ALA A 104 -14.19 -3.96 3.19
C ALA A 104 -15.57 -4.28 3.83
N GLU A 105 -16.14 -5.43 3.48
CA GLU A 105 -17.41 -5.86 4.05
C GLU A 105 -17.37 -5.99 5.58
N LYS A 106 -18.55 -5.95 6.21
CA LYS A 106 -18.68 -6.14 7.65
C LYS A 106 -18.05 -7.48 8.06
N ASN A 107 -17.19 -7.45 9.08
CA ASN A 107 -16.43 -8.61 9.59
C ASN A 107 -15.36 -9.17 8.61
N ALA A 108 -15.02 -8.46 7.54
CA ALA A 108 -13.94 -8.89 6.63
C ALA A 108 -12.54 -8.87 7.28
N PHE A 109 -12.38 -8.11 8.37
CA PHE A 109 -11.15 -8.07 9.14
C PHE A 109 -11.48 -8.17 10.64
N ASP A 110 -11.02 -9.26 11.25
CA ASP A 110 -11.26 -9.61 12.65
C ASP A 110 -9.95 -9.72 13.44
N HIS A 111 -10.06 -9.94 14.75
CA HIS A 111 -8.92 -10.12 15.64
C HIS A 111 -8.01 -11.30 15.23
N VAL A 112 -8.54 -12.34 14.58
CA VAL A 112 -7.75 -13.46 14.04
C VAL A 112 -6.88 -12.99 12.89
N THR A 113 -7.48 -12.29 11.92
CA THR A 113 -6.77 -11.74 10.76
C THR A 113 -5.74 -10.70 11.17
N ALA A 114 -6.05 -9.87 12.18
CA ALA A 114 -5.11 -8.91 12.76
C ALA A 114 -3.89 -9.60 13.41
N LYS A 115 -4.13 -10.66 14.19
CA LYS A 115 -3.05 -11.48 14.76
C LYS A 115 -2.20 -12.14 13.67
N MET A 116 -2.85 -12.73 12.66
CA MET A 116 -2.14 -13.33 11.53
C MET A 116 -1.28 -12.32 10.77
N ALA A 117 -1.77 -11.09 10.58
CA ALA A 117 -1.00 -10.03 9.94
C ALA A 117 0.26 -9.69 10.76
N ALA A 118 0.13 -9.56 12.09
CA ALA A 118 1.26 -9.33 12.97
C ALA A 118 2.28 -10.50 12.94
N ASP A 119 1.80 -11.74 13.05
CA ASP A 119 2.64 -12.95 13.03
C ASP A 119 3.42 -13.08 11.70
N ASN A 120 2.78 -12.71 10.58
CA ASN A 120 3.38 -12.76 9.24
C ASN A 120 4.09 -11.47 8.83
N ARG A 121 4.17 -10.46 9.71
CA ARG A 121 4.78 -9.14 9.45
C ARG A 121 4.16 -8.41 8.25
N VAL A 122 2.86 -8.53 8.09
CA VAL A 122 2.05 -7.78 7.13
C VAL A 122 1.45 -6.58 7.86
N ALA A 123 1.77 -5.37 7.40
CA ALA A 123 1.20 -4.15 7.94
C ALA A 123 -0.27 -4.00 7.53
N VAL A 124 -1.04 -3.30 8.35
CA VAL A 124 -2.43 -2.93 8.04
C VAL A 124 -2.49 -1.42 7.93
N ASP A 125 -2.94 -0.94 6.77
CA ASP A 125 -3.03 0.49 6.46
C ASP A 125 -4.27 1.12 7.11
N ILE A 126 -4.05 2.29 7.71
CA ILE A 126 -5.10 3.14 8.26
C ILE A 126 -5.21 4.35 7.33
N ASP A 127 -6.16 4.26 6.41
CA ASP A 127 -6.38 5.31 5.41
C ASP A 127 -7.14 6.50 6.01
N LEU A 128 -6.41 7.61 6.22
CA LEU A 128 -6.97 8.85 6.75
C LEU A 128 -7.61 9.73 5.67
N SER A 129 -7.42 9.42 4.38
CA SER A 129 -7.98 10.25 3.29
C SER A 129 -9.50 10.28 3.30
N CYS A 130 -10.13 9.20 3.79
CA CYS A 130 -11.59 9.13 3.97
C CYS A 130 -12.12 10.17 4.97
N LEU A 131 -11.33 10.54 6.00
CA LEU A 131 -11.73 11.56 6.98
C LEU A 131 -11.68 12.97 6.40
N ILE A 132 -10.83 13.19 5.40
CA ILE A 132 -10.63 14.49 4.76
C ILE A 132 -11.63 14.67 3.60
N SER A 133 -11.94 13.58 2.89
CA SER A 133 -12.79 13.60 1.68
C SER A 133 -14.27 13.33 1.96
N ALA A 134 -14.61 12.60 3.04
CA ALA A 134 -16.00 12.39 3.40
C ALA A 134 -16.65 13.72 3.81
N ARG A 135 -17.76 14.06 3.16
CA ARG A 135 -18.63 15.14 3.62
C ARG A 135 -19.57 14.54 4.68
N GLY A 136 -19.66 15.21 5.82
CA GLY A 136 -20.60 14.86 6.90
C GLY A 136 -22.05 14.93 6.47
#